data_AF-A0A1T2LAD7-F1
#
_entry.id   AF-A0A1T2LAD7-F1
#
_cell.length_a   1.000
_cell.length_b   1.000
_cell.length_c   1.000
_cell.angle_alpha   90.00
_cell.angle_beta   90.00
_cell.angle_gamma   90.00
#
_symmetry.space_group_name_H-M   'P 1'
#
loop_
_entity.id
_entity.type
_entity.pdbx_description
1 polymer ?
#
loop_
_entity_poly.entity_id
_entity_poly.type
_entity_poly.pdbx_seq_one_letter_code
_entity_poly.pdbx_strand_id
1 'polypeptide(L)'
;MEVEVGKQINSLDDRGGNLKGFGSSSNQLDCVDESTNSTSYMRMMEKDGLLKFHRVYKKSQRGLLIIGGWPHSTAVIQETGSGKKWAVDSWFHDNGTKPDIVTLKEWKAGWRPKNN
;
A
#
# COMPACT_ATOMS: atom_id res chain seq x y z
N MET A 1 -0.19 -12.27 5.03
CA MET A 1 -1.33 -12.41 4.10
C MET A 1 -0.82 -12.31 2.67
N GLU A 2 -0.06 -11.27 2.34
CA GLU A 2 0.53 -11.05 1.01
C GLU A 2 1.34 -12.25 0.47
N VAL A 3 2.26 -12.83 1.25
CA VAL A 3 3.01 -14.04 0.84
C VAL A 3 2.09 -15.22 0.48
N GLU A 4 1.00 -15.41 1.22
CA GLU A 4 0.07 -16.52 0.96
C GLU A 4 -0.78 -16.27 -0.29
N VAL A 5 -1.07 -15.01 -0.60
CA VAL A 5 -1.74 -14.62 -1.84
C VAL A 5 -0.76 -14.69 -3.01
N GLY A 6 0.49 -14.25 -2.83
CA GLY A 6 1.51 -14.25 -3.87
C GLY A 6 1.82 -15.64 -4.43
N LYS A 7 1.74 -16.69 -3.59
CA LYS A 7 1.79 -18.10 -4.04
C LYS A 7 0.67 -18.45 -5.03
N GLN A 8 -0.53 -17.91 -4.82
CA GLN A 8 -1.71 -18.23 -5.61
C GLN A 8 -1.74 -17.47 -6.94
N ILE A 9 -1.17 -16.27 -6.97
CA ILE A 9 -1.21 -15.37 -8.14
C ILE A 9 0.14 -15.22 -8.84
N ASN A 10 1.14 -16.04 -8.50
CA ASN A 10 2.51 -15.98 -9.05
C ASN A 10 3.17 -14.59 -8.89
N SER A 11 3.01 -13.94 -7.73
CA SER A 11 3.58 -12.61 -7.44
C SER A 11 4.60 -12.62 -6.29
N LEU A 12 5.17 -13.79 -5.96
CA LEU A 12 6.14 -13.88 -4.85
C LEU A 12 7.43 -13.10 -5.11
N ASP A 13 7.85 -13.00 -6.37
CA ASP A 13 9.03 -12.24 -6.77
C ASP A 13 8.70 -10.78 -7.12
N ASP A 14 7.53 -10.28 -6.70
CA ASP A 14 7.17 -8.87 -6.84
C ASP A 14 8.18 -7.96 -6.12
N ARG A 15 8.66 -6.96 -6.85
CA ARG A 15 9.72 -6.03 -6.39
C ARG A 15 9.16 -4.68 -6.03
N GLY A 16 9.78 -4.02 -5.05
CA GLY A 16 9.39 -2.67 -4.65
C GLY A 16 9.44 -1.69 -5.82
N GLY A 17 8.30 -1.06 -6.09
CA GLY A 17 8.15 -0.08 -7.16
C GLY A 17 7.98 -0.66 -8.56
N ASN A 18 7.32 0.11 -9.44
CA ASN A 18 6.94 -0.36 -10.78
C ASN A 18 8.11 -0.75 -11.71
N LEU A 19 9.29 -0.16 -11.53
CA LEU A 19 10.41 -0.29 -12.48
C LEU A 19 11.41 -1.38 -12.10
N LYS A 20 11.46 -1.79 -10.83
CA LYS A 20 12.43 -2.80 -10.36
C LYS A 20 12.04 -4.22 -10.76
N GLY A 21 10.75 -4.46 -11.02
CA GLY A 21 10.23 -5.76 -11.51
C GLY A 21 10.08 -5.85 -13.02
N PHE A 22 10.49 -4.83 -13.79
CA PHE A 22 10.36 -4.85 -15.25
C PHE A 22 11.26 -5.95 -15.84
N GLY A 23 10.66 -6.97 -16.46
CA GLY A 23 11.37 -8.16 -16.97
C GLY A 23 11.43 -9.35 -16.00
N SER A 24 10.74 -9.28 -14.85
CA SER A 24 10.54 -10.45 -13.98
C SER A 24 9.67 -11.51 -14.69
N SER A 25 9.92 -12.78 -14.40
CA SER A 25 9.07 -13.90 -14.83
C SER A 25 7.83 -14.08 -13.94
N SER A 26 7.70 -13.31 -12.86
CA SER A 26 6.54 -13.27 -11.96
C SER A 26 5.57 -12.14 -12.35
N ASN A 27 4.34 -12.22 -11.83
CA ASN A 27 3.38 -11.13 -11.90
C ASN A 27 3.83 -9.99 -10.98
N GLN A 28 4.30 -8.90 -11.58
CA GLN A 28 4.66 -7.67 -10.90
C GLN A 28 3.39 -6.85 -10.59
N LEU A 29 3.31 -6.30 -9.39
CA LEU A 29 2.21 -5.49 -8.91
C LEU A 29 2.56 -4.00 -9.01
N ASP A 30 1.58 -3.21 -9.42
CA ASP A 30 1.71 -1.75 -9.41
C ASP A 30 1.11 -1.14 -8.13
N CYS A 31 1.19 0.19 -7.98
CA CYS A 31 0.66 0.88 -6.80
C CYS A 31 -0.87 0.70 -6.61
N VAL A 32 -1.62 0.46 -7.68
CA VAL A 32 -3.07 0.24 -7.64
C VAL A 32 -3.36 -1.17 -7.12
N ASP A 33 -2.63 -2.17 -7.60
CA ASP A 33 -2.73 -3.55 -7.13
C ASP A 33 -2.35 -3.64 -5.64
N GLU A 34 -1.20 -3.10 -5.29
CA GLU A 34 -0.68 -3.06 -3.92
C GLU A 34 -1.66 -2.40 -2.94
N SER A 35 -2.17 -1.22 -3.30
CA SER A 35 -3.15 -0.52 -2.47
C SER A 35 -4.48 -1.27 -2.37
N THR A 36 -4.86 -2.04 -3.39
CA THR A 36 -6.09 -2.84 -3.39
C THR A 36 -5.95 -4.09 -2.53
N ASN A 37 -4.83 -4.81 -2.65
CA ASN A 37 -4.51 -5.97 -1.83
C ASN A 37 -4.43 -5.59 -0.36
N SER A 38 -3.63 -4.57 -0.02
CA SER A 38 -3.52 -4.05 1.35
C SER A 38 -4.86 -3.62 1.94
N THR A 39 -5.71 -2.94 1.15
CA THR A 39 -7.07 -2.58 1.60
C THR A 39 -7.92 -3.80 1.89
N SER A 40 -7.85 -4.83 1.05
CA SER A 40 -8.61 -6.07 1.21
C SER A 40 -8.20 -6.82 2.47
N TYR A 41 -6.89 -6.94 2.72
CA TYR A 41 -6.35 -7.57 3.92
C TYR A 41 -6.80 -6.84 5.19
N MET A 42 -6.72 -5.51 5.20
CA MET A 42 -7.17 -4.73 6.34
C MET A 42 -8.67 -4.81 6.57
N ARG A 43 -9.49 -4.93 5.50
CA ARG A 43 -10.93 -5.18 5.65
C ARG A 43 -11.25 -6.54 6.26
N MET A 44 -10.47 -7.57 5.93
CA MET A 44 -10.59 -8.87 6.59
C MET A 44 -10.27 -8.73 8.08
N MET A 45 -9.17 -8.06 8.43
CA MET A 45 -8.80 -7.79 9.82
C MET A 45 -9.87 -6.98 10.58
N GLU A 46 -10.46 -5.98 9.93
CA GLU A 46 -11.55 -5.17 10.49
C GLU A 46 -12.80 -6.03 10.76
N LYS A 47 -13.20 -6.85 9.80
CA LYS A 47 -14.35 -7.75 9.91
C LYS A 47 -14.16 -8.76 11.05
N ASP A 48 -12.94 -9.24 11.24
CA ASP A 48 -12.59 -10.18 12.32
C ASP A 48 -12.36 -9.48 13.68
N GLY A 49 -12.58 -8.16 13.76
CA GLY A 49 -12.48 -7.40 15.00
C GLY A 49 -11.04 -7.21 15.51
N LEU A 50 -10.05 -7.36 14.63
CA LEU A 50 -8.62 -7.22 14.97
C LEU A 50 -8.17 -5.75 15.02
N LEU A 51 -8.91 -4.83 14.39
CA LEU A 51 -8.66 -3.39 14.49
C LEU A 51 -9.42 -2.79 15.68
N LYS A 52 -8.72 -2.50 16.78
CA LYS A 52 -9.35 -1.94 18.01
C LYS A 52 -9.47 -0.41 18.00
N PHE A 53 -8.47 0.27 17.43
CA PHE A 53 -8.34 1.73 17.48
C PHE A 53 -8.45 2.40 16.11
N HIS A 54 -8.60 1.59 15.06
CA HIS A 54 -8.61 2.05 13.68
C HIS A 54 -9.76 1.40 12.92
N ARG A 55 -10.20 2.08 11.87
CA ARG A 55 -11.09 1.54 10.84
C ARG A 55 -10.47 1.69 9.47
N VAL A 56 -10.81 0.81 8.54
CA VAL A 56 -10.38 0.94 7.15
C VAL A 56 -11.09 2.15 6.53
N TYR A 57 -10.32 2.99 5.84
CA TYR A 57 -10.83 4.17 5.15
C TYR A 57 -10.73 3.98 3.63
N LYS A 58 -11.34 4.90 2.86
CA LYS A 58 -11.16 4.89 1.41
C LYS A 58 -9.69 5.09 1.05
N LYS A 59 -9.22 4.38 0.02
CA LYS A 59 -7.88 4.56 -0.58
C LYS A 59 -7.62 6.02 -0.90
N SER A 60 -6.35 6.40 -0.91
CA SER A 60 -5.93 7.75 -1.28
C SER A 60 -4.95 7.69 -2.44
N GLN A 61 -4.94 8.78 -3.22
CA GLN A 61 -4.03 8.98 -4.33
C GLN A 61 -3.26 10.29 -4.15
N ARG A 62 -2.07 10.36 -4.74
CA ARG A 62 -1.25 11.57 -4.88
C ARG A 62 -0.55 11.55 -6.23
N GLY A 63 -0.02 12.71 -6.63
CA GLY A 63 0.58 12.91 -7.94
C GLY A 63 -0.49 13.05 -9.01
N LEU A 64 -0.32 14.05 -9.88
CA LEU A 64 -1.12 14.24 -11.07
C LEU A 64 -0.14 14.32 -12.24
N LEU A 65 -0.33 13.47 -13.25
CA LEU A 65 0.53 13.45 -14.44
C LEU A 65 0.60 14.84 -15.10
N ILE A 66 -0.49 15.60 -15.05
CA ILE A 66 -0.59 16.95 -15.61
C ILE A 66 0.26 18.02 -14.90
N ILE A 67 0.78 17.74 -13.69
CA ILE A 67 1.69 18.63 -12.93
C ILE A 67 3.06 17.98 -12.69
N GLY A 68 3.42 16.97 -13.49
CA GLY A 68 4.73 16.30 -13.40
C GLY A 68 4.89 15.32 -12.24
N GLY A 69 3.79 14.98 -11.54
CA GLY A 69 3.81 13.96 -10.48
C GLY A 69 3.41 12.59 -11.01
N TRP A 70 4.19 11.55 -10.73
CA TRP A 70 3.77 10.17 -10.98
C TRP A 70 2.58 9.81 -10.08
N PRO A 71 1.45 9.34 -10.64
CA PRO A 71 0.31 8.87 -9.87
C PRO A 71 0.74 7.76 -8.93
N HIS A 72 0.33 7.88 -7.67
CA HIS A 72 0.60 6.87 -6.65
C HIS A 72 -0.63 6.66 -5.79
N SER A 73 -0.93 5.41 -5.48
CA SER A 73 -2.10 5.00 -4.69
C SER A 73 -1.65 4.31 -3.40
N THR A 74 -2.41 4.49 -2.32
CA THR A 74 -2.13 3.84 -1.03
C THR A 74 -3.42 3.41 -0.34
N ALA A 75 -3.33 2.35 0.46
CA ALA A 75 -4.38 1.97 1.39
C ALA A 75 -4.39 2.94 2.59
N VAL A 76 -5.53 3.10 3.26
CA VAL A 76 -5.66 4.09 4.34
C VAL A 76 -6.44 3.50 5.51
N ILE A 77 -5.92 3.73 6.72
CA ILE A 77 -6.65 3.52 7.97
C ILE A 77 -6.91 4.86 8.66
N GLN A 78 -7.99 4.91 9.44
CA GLN A 78 -8.38 6.07 10.22
C GLN A 78 -8.50 5.70 11.69
N GLU A 79 -7.86 6.47 12.58
CA GLU A 79 -8.06 6.39 14.02
C GLU A 79 -9.52 6.68 14.38
N THR A 80 -10.14 5.81 15.18
CA THR A 80 -11.57 5.95 15.55
C THR A 80 -11.82 7.12 16.50
N GLY A 81 -10.87 7.40 17.41
CA GLY A 81 -10.99 8.50 18.37
C GLY A 81 -10.70 9.87 17.77
N SER A 82 -9.52 10.05 17.17
CA SER A 82 -9.05 11.36 16.68
C SER A 82 -9.51 11.67 15.24
N GLY A 83 -9.92 10.66 14.47
CA GLY A 83 -10.18 10.79 13.03
C GLY A 83 -8.92 10.98 12.17
N LYS A 84 -7.72 10.93 12.76
CA LYS A 84 -6.43 11.01 12.06
C LYS A 84 -6.28 9.85 11.08
N LYS A 85 -5.74 10.14 9.90
CA LYS A 85 -5.60 9.16 8.80
C LYS A 85 -4.13 8.83 8.56
N TRP A 86 -3.88 7.58 8.27
CA TRP A 86 -2.56 7.02 8.02
C TRP A 86 -2.55 6.30 6.69
N ALA A 87 -1.56 6.61 5.87
CA ALA A 87 -1.26 5.82 4.68
C ALA A 87 -0.62 4.51 5.11
N VAL A 88 -1.01 3.40 4.48
CA VAL A 88 -0.41 2.07 4.64
C VAL A 88 0.05 1.65 3.24
N ASP A 89 1.33 1.82 2.97
CA ASP A 89 1.90 1.75 1.63
C ASP A 89 2.91 0.59 1.51
N SER A 90 2.49 -0.50 0.88
CA SER A 90 3.31 -1.70 0.64
C SER A 90 4.18 -1.59 -0.61
N TRP A 91 3.88 -0.65 -1.52
CA TRP A 91 4.48 -0.55 -2.84
C TRP A 91 6.00 -0.27 -2.86
N PHE A 92 6.55 0.30 -1.79
CA PHE A 92 7.96 0.69 -1.76
C PHE A 92 8.92 -0.49 -1.63
N HIS A 93 8.46 -1.65 -1.19
CA HIS A 93 9.31 -2.78 -0.83
C HIS A 93 8.91 -4.05 -1.57
N ASP A 94 9.79 -5.05 -1.54
CA ASP A 94 9.54 -6.35 -2.14
C ASP A 94 8.43 -7.10 -1.38
N ASN A 95 7.79 -8.05 -2.08
CA ASN A 95 6.65 -8.80 -1.58
C ASN A 95 6.84 -9.33 -0.16
N GLY A 96 5.81 -9.17 0.67
CA GLY A 96 5.80 -9.70 2.03
C GLY A 96 6.63 -8.91 3.04
N THR A 97 7.26 -7.81 2.63
CA THR A 97 7.86 -6.83 3.55
C THR A 97 6.77 -6.03 4.26
N LYS A 98 7.08 -5.51 5.46
CA LYS A 98 6.12 -4.64 6.17
C LYS A 98 5.87 -3.36 5.36
N PRO A 99 4.61 -2.89 5.27
CA PRO A 99 4.30 -1.64 4.62
C PRO A 99 4.83 -0.45 5.44
N ASP A 100 5.08 0.66 4.75
CA ASP A 100 5.33 1.93 5.39
C ASP A 100 4.03 2.54 5.92
N ILE A 101 4.08 3.05 7.16
CA ILE A 101 2.93 3.68 7.80
C ILE A 101 3.30 5.10 8.25
N VAL A 102 2.69 6.09 7.61
CA VAL A 102 2.91 7.52 7.90
C VAL A 102 1.60 8.27 7.88
N THR A 103 1.58 9.50 8.42
CA THR A 103 0.33 10.27 8.37
C THR A 103 -0.06 10.53 6.92
N LEU A 104 -1.36 10.49 6.63
CA LEU A 104 -1.83 10.73 5.26
C LEU A 104 -1.43 12.12 4.74
N LYS A 105 -1.27 13.09 5.66
CA LYS A 105 -0.79 14.44 5.34
C LYS A 105 0.66 14.40 4.84
N GLU A 106 1.57 13.75 5.56
CA GLU A 106 2.97 13.61 5.16
C GLU A 106 3.11 12.79 3.87
N TRP A 107 2.34 11.71 3.75
CA TRP A 107 2.28 10.94 2.51
C TRP A 107 1.84 11.82 1.35
N LYS A 108 0.76 12.59 1.47
CA LYS A 108 0.36 13.51 0.38
C LYS A 108 1.38 14.59 0.05
N ALA A 109 2.24 14.97 1.00
CA ALA A 109 3.32 15.93 0.80
C ALA A 109 4.55 15.34 0.08
N GLY A 110 4.49 14.09 -0.40
CA GLY A 110 5.56 13.49 -1.19
C GLY A 110 6.53 12.61 -0.39
N TRP A 111 6.16 12.23 0.84
CA TRP A 111 6.97 11.32 1.66
C TRP A 111 7.33 10.02 0.93
N ARG A 112 8.57 9.56 1.12
CA ARG A 112 9.11 8.29 0.63
C ARG A 112 10.08 7.74 1.69
N PRO A 113 10.26 6.41 1.77
CA PRO A 113 11.29 5.82 2.63
C PRO A 113 12.68 6.30 2.22
N LYS A 114 13.58 6.48 3.20
CA LYS A 114 14.92 7.04 2.98
C LYS A 114 15.89 6.09 2.25
N ASN A 115 15.58 4.80 2.19
CA ASN A 115 16.51 3.74 1.74
C ASN A 115 15.90 2.88 0.62
N ASN A 116 15.54 3.49 -0.51
CA ASN A 116 14.94 2.77 -1.64
C ASN A 116 15.74 2.85 -2.92
#